data_AF-A0A8X6JR41-F1
#
_entry.id   AF-A0A8X6JR41-F1
#
_cell.length_a   1.000
_cell.length_b   1.000
_cell.length_c   1.000
_cell.angle_alpha   90.00
_cell.angle_beta   90.00
_cell.angle_gamma   90.00
#
_symmetry.space_group_name_H-M   'P 1'
#
loop_
_entity.id
_entity.type
_entity.pdbx_description
1 polymer ?
#
loop_
_entity_poly.entity_id
_entity_poly.type
_entity_poly.pdbx_seq_one_letter_code
_entity_poly.pdbx_strand_id
1 'polypeptide(L)'
;MVGNLNLSNIRTFGSKAFAYVHKSKRRKLDAKSIEVIRIGYDQRSKGYRIYISDHHIIISRTARFTEDNQKENVTITPLPSTEMININEESDDEQGNTSETESIVLPR
;
A
#
# COMPACT_ATOMS: atom_id res chain seq x y z
N MET A 1 -31.93 6.64 16.54
CA MET A 1 -30.87 5.64 16.76
C MET A 1 -29.55 6.30 16.41
N VAL A 2 -28.69 6.60 17.39
CA VAL A 2 -27.38 7.21 17.12
C VAL A 2 -26.36 6.07 17.03
N GLY A 3 -25.85 5.80 15.83
CA GLY A 3 -24.80 4.80 15.62
C GLY A 3 -23.45 5.34 16.09
N ASN A 4 -22.75 4.59 16.94
CA ASN A 4 -21.40 4.95 17.34
C ASN A 4 -20.43 4.56 16.21
N LEU A 5 -19.87 5.56 15.53
CA LEU A 5 -18.94 5.35 14.42
C LEU A 5 -17.51 5.14 14.97
N ASN A 6 -17.04 3.89 14.95
CA ASN A 6 -15.67 3.57 15.37
C ASN A 6 -14.67 3.87 14.24
N LEU A 7 -13.83 4.87 14.44
CA LEU A 7 -12.82 5.31 13.48
C LEU A 7 -11.42 4.76 13.79
N SER A 8 -11.28 3.80 14.73
CA SER A 8 -9.98 3.27 15.16
C SER A 8 -9.20 2.56 14.05
N ASN A 9 -9.87 2.19 12.96
CA ASN A 9 -9.26 1.55 11.78
C ASN A 9 -8.91 2.54 10.65
N ILE A 10 -9.24 3.82 10.81
CA ILE A 10 -8.85 4.86 9.87
C ILE A 10 -7.40 5.22 10.13
N ARG A 11 -6.61 5.27 9.05
CA ARG A 11 -5.17 5.50 9.06
C ARG A 11 -4.80 6.61 8.07
N THR A 12 -3.77 7.36 8.39
CA THR A 12 -3.32 8.53 7.62
C THR A 12 -2.65 8.10 6.32
N PHE A 13 -3.07 8.68 5.19
CA PHE A 13 -2.40 8.49 3.90
C PHE A 13 -1.05 9.21 3.86
N GLY A 14 -0.11 8.73 3.05
CA GLY A 14 1.24 9.27 3.00
C GLY A 14 2.11 8.91 4.20
N SER A 15 1.60 8.11 5.14
CA SER A 15 2.37 7.65 6.30
C SER A 15 3.39 6.59 5.90
N LYS A 16 4.53 6.61 6.60
CA LYS A 16 5.53 5.54 6.53
C LYS A 16 4.96 4.26 7.13
N ALA A 17 5.29 3.15 6.50
CA ALA A 17 4.93 1.83 6.96
C ALA A 17 6.00 0.80 6.62
N PHE A 18 5.93 -0.36 7.26
CA PHE A 18 6.78 -1.50 7.00
C PHE A 18 5.94 -2.68 6.51
N ALA A 19 6.10 -3.03 5.24
CA ALA A 19 5.37 -4.13 4.62
C ALA A 19 6.15 -5.44 4.75
N TYR A 20 5.45 -6.53 5.09
CA TYR A 20 6.07 -7.83 5.32
C TYR A 20 6.57 -8.49 4.02
N VAL A 21 7.82 -8.98 4.04
CA VAL A 21 8.41 -9.77 2.95
C VAL A 21 8.29 -11.25 3.30
N HIS A 22 7.60 -12.01 2.45
CA HIS A 22 7.41 -13.45 2.63
C HIS A 22 8.75 -14.20 2.63
N LYS A 23 8.87 -15.24 3.48
CA LYS A 23 10.09 -16.07 3.60
C LYS A 23 10.61 -16.60 2.25
N SER A 24 9.74 -16.90 1.30
CA SER A 24 10.10 -17.38 -0.04
C SER A 24 10.81 -16.33 -0.91
N LYS A 25 10.68 -15.05 -0.57
CA LYS A 25 11.26 -13.91 -1.31
C LYS A 25 12.49 -13.31 -0.63
N ARG A 26 13.02 -13.97 0.40
CA ARG A 26 14.14 -13.48 1.21
C ARG A 26 15.08 -14.62 1.60
N ARG A 27 16.39 -14.36 1.58
CA ARG A 27 17.47 -15.29 1.95
C ARG A 27 17.78 -15.21 3.45
N LYS A 28 18.73 -16.02 3.89
CA LYS A 28 19.23 -15.96 5.27
C LYS A 28 19.84 -14.57 5.51
N LEU A 29 19.45 -13.94 6.62
CA LEU A 29 19.82 -12.58 7.04
C LEU A 29 19.15 -11.42 6.28
N ASP A 30 18.38 -11.69 5.23
CA ASP A 30 17.57 -10.66 4.58
C ASP A 30 16.49 -10.11 5.53
N ALA A 31 16.21 -8.81 5.38
CA ALA A 31 15.19 -8.11 6.14
C ALA A 31 13.81 -8.79 6.04
N LYS A 32 13.02 -8.69 7.12
CA LYS A 32 11.64 -9.25 7.15
C LYS A 32 10.59 -8.28 6.61
N SER A 33 10.97 -7.03 6.37
CA SER A 33 10.08 -5.98 5.92
C SER A 33 10.83 -4.94 5.12
N ILE A 34 10.10 -4.21 4.28
CA ILE A 34 10.59 -3.02 3.56
C ILE A 34 9.85 -1.78 4.04
N GLU A 35 10.52 -0.63 4.04
CA GLU A 35 9.87 0.67 4.22
C GLU A 35 9.06 1.03 2.97
N VAL A 36 7.83 1.49 3.17
CA VAL A 36 6.86 1.85 2.13
C VAL A 36 6.04 3.06 2.56
N ILE A 37 5.33 3.67 1.61
CA ILE A 37 4.37 4.74 1.89
C ILE A 37 2.95 4.21 1.68
N ARG A 38 2.06 4.44 2.64
CA ARG A 38 0.64 4.08 2.52
C ARG A 38 -0.08 5.03 1.56
N ILE A 39 -0.60 4.51 0.44
CA ILE A 39 -1.42 5.29 -0.50
C ILE A 39 -2.90 5.10 -0.23
N GLY A 40 -3.33 3.91 0.19
CA GLY A 40 -4.70 3.71 0.65
C GLY A 40 -5.15 2.27 0.76
N TYR A 41 -6.44 2.06 0.51
CA TYR A 41 -7.07 0.74 0.52
C TYR A 41 -7.24 0.24 -0.91
N ASP A 42 -7.11 -1.06 -1.10
CA ASP A 42 -7.52 -1.69 -2.35
C ASP A 42 -9.05 -1.76 -2.44
N GLN A 43 -9.58 -1.65 -3.66
CA GLN A 43 -11.03 -1.69 -3.89
C GLN A 43 -11.58 -3.12 -3.93
N ARG A 44 -10.74 -4.08 -4.36
CA ARG A 44 -11.16 -5.46 -4.63
C ARG A 44 -10.84 -6.42 -3.50
N SER A 45 -9.95 -6.04 -2.59
CA SER A 45 -9.48 -6.88 -1.49
C SER A 45 -9.34 -6.10 -0.18
N LYS A 46 -9.22 -6.82 0.94
CA LYS A 46 -8.88 -6.26 2.26
C LYS A 46 -7.40 -5.87 2.38
N GLY A 47 -6.79 -5.43 1.29
CA GLY A 47 -5.39 -5.05 1.19
C GLY A 47 -5.17 -3.54 1.26
N TYR A 48 -3.94 -3.15 1.55
CA TYR A 48 -3.49 -1.77 1.46
C TYR A 48 -2.74 -1.56 0.15
N ARG A 49 -3.01 -0.43 -0.52
CA ARG A 49 -2.18 0.09 -1.60
C ARG A 49 -0.98 0.78 -0.98
N ILE A 50 0.21 0.29 -1.28
CA ILE A 50 1.46 0.82 -0.75
C ILE A 50 2.42 1.14 -1.90
N TYR A 51 3.14 2.24 -1.76
CA TYR A 51 4.15 2.71 -2.68
C TYR A 51 5.52 2.19 -2.23
N ILE A 52 6.27 1.62 -3.17
CA ILE A 52 7.66 1.22 -3.00
C ILE A 52 8.52 2.21 -3.79
N SER A 53 9.77 2.44 -3.35
CA SER A 53 10.71 3.47 -3.82
C SER A 53 11.05 3.50 -5.32
N ASP A 54 10.45 2.65 -6.15
CA ASP A 54 10.68 2.54 -7.60
C ASP A 54 9.43 2.90 -8.43
N HIS A 55 8.56 3.77 -7.95
CA HIS A 55 7.27 4.12 -8.60
C HIS A 55 6.25 2.97 -8.72
N HIS A 56 6.45 1.89 -7.98
CA HIS A 56 5.55 0.74 -7.99
C HIS A 56 4.52 0.83 -6.86
N ILE A 57 3.25 0.63 -7.21
CA ILE A 57 2.15 0.47 -6.26
C ILE A 57 1.77 -0.99 -6.21
N ILE A 58 1.78 -1.56 -5.01
CA ILE A 58 1.38 -2.95 -4.80
C ILE A 58 0.28 -3.06 -3.74
N ILE A 59 -0.36 -4.22 -3.68
CA ILE A 59 -1.37 -4.54 -2.68
C ILE A 59 -0.77 -5.46 -1.63
N SER A 60 -0.75 -5.02 -0.37
CA SER A 60 -0.30 -5.84 0.76
C SER A 60 -1.34 -5.92 1.86
N ARG A 61 -1.60 -7.13 2.36
CA ARG A 61 -2.47 -7.37 3.52
C ARG A 61 -1.79 -7.07 4.85
N THR A 62 -0.46 -7.10 4.89
CA THR A 62 0.31 -7.03 6.13
C THR A 62 1.32 -5.90 6.05
N ALA A 63 0.98 -4.78 6.67
CA ALA A 63 1.86 -3.64 6.87
C ALA A 63 1.72 -3.11 8.30
N ARG A 64 2.84 -2.71 8.91
CA ARG A 64 2.86 -1.99 10.19
C ARG A 64 3.10 -0.52 9.91
N PHE A 65 2.15 0.34 10.28
CA PHE A 65 2.25 1.78 10.07
C PHE A 65 2.91 2.42 11.28
N THR A 66 3.92 3.26 11.04
CA THR A 66 4.56 4.09 12.07
C THR A 66 3.84 5.42 12.09
N GLU A 67 2.58 5.40 12.51
CA GLU A 67 1.80 6.59 12.82
C GLU A 67 2.15 7.01 14.25
N ASP A 68 3.44 7.18 14.54
CA ASP A 68 3.82 7.86 15.76
C ASP A 68 3.38 9.31 15.60
N ASN A 69 2.81 9.88 16.66
CA ASN A 69 2.27 11.24 16.73
C ASN A 69 3.37 12.31 16.61
N GLN A 70 4.32 12.12 15.70
CA GLN A 70 5.40 13.05 15.46
C GLN A 70 4.79 14.25 14.73
N LYS A 71 4.60 15.33 15.49
CA LYS A 71 4.28 16.68 15.00
C LYS A 71 5.47 17.25 14.24
N GLU A 72 6.00 16.52 13.27
CA GLU A 72 7.04 17.04 12.41
C GLU A 72 6.34 17.85 11.33
N ASN A 73 6.76 19.09 11.13
CA ASN A 73 6.28 19.91 10.03
C ASN A 73 6.75 19.27 8.72
N VAL A 74 5.98 18.32 8.20
CA VAL A 74 6.26 17.66 6.94
C VAL A 74 6.15 18.72 5.84
N THR A 75 7.29 19.08 5.26
CA THR A 75 7.30 19.84 4.00
C THR A 75 6.79 18.87 2.93
N ILE A 76 5.58 19.08 2.43
CA ILE A 76 5.03 18.29 1.33
C ILE A 76 5.81 18.66 0.08
N THR A 77 6.86 17.89 -0.23
CA THR A 77 7.47 17.95 -1.56
C THR A 77 6.50 17.25 -2.51
N PRO A 78 5.97 17.94 -3.54
CA PRO A 78 5.10 17.30 -4.51
C PRO A 78 5.83 16.12 -5.13
N LEU A 79 5.23 14.93 -5.08
CA LEU A 79 5.67 13.82 -5.93
C LEU A 79 5.57 14.28 -7.38
N PRO A 80 6.53 13.98 -8.26
CA PRO A 80 6.35 14.21 -9.69
C PRO A 80 5.04 13.53 -10.11
N SER A 81 4.14 14.31 -10.70
CA SER A 81 2.79 13.88 -11.07
C SER A 81 2.87 12.66 -11.99
N THR A 82 2.58 11.48 -11.46
CA THR A 82 2.28 10.31 -12.29
C THR A 82 0.94 10.56 -12.94
N GLU A 83 0.91 10.61 -14.26
CA GLU A 83 -0.32 10.69 -15.05
C GLU A 83 -1.23 9.51 -14.67
N MET A 84 -2.37 9.81 -14.05
CA MET A 84 -3.39 8.80 -13.79
C MET A 84 -4.16 8.56 -15.08
N ILE A 85 -3.93 7.42 -15.71
CA ILE A 85 -4.72 6.98 -16.88
C ILE A 85 -6.14 6.67 -16.37
N ASN A 86 -7.13 7.42 -16.85
CA ASN A 86 -8.53 7.23 -16.50
C ASN A 86 -9.14 6.14 -17.40
N ILE A 87 -9.21 4.91 -16.89
CA ILE A 87 -9.80 3.76 -17.59
C ILE A 87 -11.31 3.72 -17.30
N ASN A 88 -12.04 4.69 -17.84
CA ASN A 88 -13.47 4.56 -18.03
C ASN A 88 -13.74 4.50 -19.54
N GLU A 89 -13.48 3.33 -20.13
CA GLU A 89 -14.23 2.89 -21.30
C GLU A 89 -14.87 1.55 -20.97
N GLU A 90 -16.19 1.53 -21.05
CA GLU A 90 -17.06 0.39 -20.84
C GLU A 90 -16.92 -0.56 -22.05
N SER A 91 -16.58 -1.81 -21.79
CA SER A 91 -16.78 -2.90 -22.74
C SER A 91 -16.99 -4.16 -21.92
N ASP A 92 -18.23 -4.66 -21.96
CA ASP A 92 -18.59 -5.99 -21.49
C ASP A 92 -17.69 -7.04 -22.16
N ASP A 93 -17.04 -7.88 -21.36
CA ASP A 93 -17.04 -9.33 -21.53
C ASP A 93 -16.28 -10.01 -20.39
N GLU A 94 -16.89 -11.06 -19.85
CA GLU A 94 -16.38 -11.85 -18.73
C GLU A 94 -15.10 -12.65 -19.08
N GLN A 95 -14.44 -13.05 -17.99
CA GLN A 95 -13.51 -14.19 -17.85
C GLN A 95 -12.00 -13.86 -17.93
N GLY A 96 -11.37 -13.74 -16.76
CA GLY A 96 -9.91 -13.76 -16.64
C GLY A 96 -9.38 -13.55 -15.22
N ASN A 97 -9.11 -14.66 -14.52
CA ASN A 97 -8.28 -14.81 -13.31
C ASN A 97 -6.98 -13.96 -13.40
N THR A 98 -6.42 -13.28 -12.38
CA THR A 98 -5.93 -13.81 -11.09
C THR A 98 -5.75 -12.68 -10.06
N SER A 99 -6.25 -12.88 -8.84
CA SER A 99 -5.90 -12.06 -7.67
C SER A 99 -4.51 -12.48 -7.15
N GLU A 100 -3.46 -12.17 -7.90
CA GLU A 100 -2.10 -12.39 -7.40
C GLU A 100 -1.73 -11.26 -6.45
N THR A 101 -1.61 -11.60 -5.17
CA THR A 101 -0.89 -10.75 -4.24
C THR A 101 0.55 -10.69 -4.72
N GLU A 102 0.91 -9.63 -5.45
CA GLU A 102 2.29 -9.39 -5.82
C GLU A 102 3.13 -9.38 -4.54
N SER A 103 4.00 -10.39 -4.46
CA SER A 103 4.85 -10.59 -3.31
C SER A 103 6.02 -9.63 -3.43
N ILE A 104 6.14 -8.72 -2.47
CA ILE A 104 7.29 -7.81 -2.35
C ILE A 104 8.60 -8.59 -2.45
N VAL A 105 9.48 -8.16 -3.35
CA VAL A 105 10.85 -8.66 -3.48
C VAL A 105 11.80 -7.60 -2.92
N LEU A 106 12.81 -8.01 -2.16
CA LEU A 106 13.84 -7.10 -1.68
C LEU A 106 14.78 -6.69 -2.82
N PRO A 107 15.12 -5.39 -2.98
CA PRO A 107 16.22 -4.98 -3.85
C PRO A 107 17.54 -5.58 -3.34
N ARG A 108 18.46 -5.88 -4.27
CA ARG A 108 19.78 -6.47 -4.01
C ARG A 108 20.85 -5.41 -3.87
#